data_AF-A0A1G2CRX8-F1
#
_entry.id   AF-A0A1G2CRX8-F1
#
_cell.length_a   1.000
_cell.length_b   1.000
_cell.length_c   1.000
_cell.angle_alpha   90.00
_cell.angle_beta   90.00
_cell.angle_gamma   90.00
#
_symmetry.space_group_name_H-M   'P 1'
#
loop_
_entity.id
_entity.type
_entity.pdbx_description
1 polymer ?
#
loop_
_entity_poly.entity_id
_entity_poly.type
_entity_poly.pdbx_seq_one_letter_code
_entity_poly.pdbx_strand_id
1 'polypeptide(L)'
;MVIVIEAVQNFFQSIGFFWQSVILLAIGFLVGNMRRHSTKEKMRLKEMKHERELGKNQLRLAQLGLEKEKQSTVLELEKLKYENAEAEYKRKIELAVAVKKEEREETEKQHQHQLELAERLTTLKEDLCEFYKKYLNALNTFFEKADPFLQERQEFRKKVIEVFLEGLEADDISITQEEYDINDDDLKRIERVVSAKFPILKTDIPLSPELKKLINLVVD
;
A
#
# COMPACT_ATOMS: atom_id res chain seq x y z
N MET A 1 33.09 122.71 71.18
CA MET A 1 33.95 121.67 70.56
C MET A 1 33.48 120.24 70.84
N VAL A 2 32.57 119.99 71.80
CA VAL A 2 32.06 118.63 72.14
C VAL A 2 31.05 118.09 71.12
N ILE A 3 30.17 118.95 70.58
CA ILE A 3 29.08 118.55 69.66
C ILE A 3 29.57 118.00 68.30
N VAL A 4 30.76 118.45 67.84
CA VAL A 4 31.30 118.03 66.54
C VAL A 4 31.86 116.61 66.58
N ILE A 5 32.37 116.17 67.74
CA ILE A 5 32.97 114.83 67.90
C ILE A 5 31.88 113.75 67.94
N GLU A 6 30.76 113.99 68.64
CA GLU A 6 29.62 113.07 68.68
C GLU A 6 28.96 112.88 67.29
N ALA A 7 28.87 113.95 66.50
CA ALA A 7 28.31 113.87 65.15
C ALA A 7 29.16 112.99 64.22
N VAL A 8 30.49 113.09 64.32
CA VAL A 8 31.41 112.27 63.52
C VAL A 8 31.37 110.80 63.96
N GLN A 9 31.33 110.52 65.27
CA GLN A 9 31.22 109.15 65.78
C GLN A 9 29.91 108.46 65.37
N ASN A 10 28.77 109.15 65.46
CA ASN A 10 27.47 108.64 65.05
C ASN A 10 27.40 108.40 63.53
N PHE A 11 28.07 109.22 62.73
CA PHE A 11 28.15 109.05 61.28
C PHE A 11 28.93 107.78 60.89
N PHE A 12 30.07 107.52 61.53
CA PHE A 12 30.84 106.29 61.28
C PHE A 12 30.14 105.02 61.79
N GLN A 13 29.41 105.09 62.91
CA GLN A 13 28.59 103.97 63.37
C GLN A 13 27.42 103.67 62.42
N SER A 14 26.75 104.70 61.91
CA SER A 14 25.67 104.56 60.90
C SER A 14 26.16 103.89 59.61
N ILE A 15 27.35 104.27 59.14
CA ILE A 15 28.00 103.61 57.98
C ILE A 15 28.26 102.12 58.26
N GLY A 16 28.70 101.78 59.48
CA GLY A 16 28.90 100.39 59.89
C GLY A 16 27.61 99.55 59.83
N PHE A 17 26.50 100.07 60.38
CA PHE A 17 25.20 99.38 60.35
C PHE A 17 24.62 99.24 58.93
N PHE A 18 24.86 100.22 58.06
CA PHE A 18 24.45 100.16 56.66
C PHE A 18 25.15 99.00 55.94
N TRP A 19 26.48 98.89 56.05
CA TRP A 19 27.23 97.79 55.43
C TRP A 19 26.89 96.42 56.00
N GLN A 20 26.62 96.31 57.31
CA GLN A 20 26.15 95.06 57.92
C GLN A 20 24.80 94.60 57.35
N SER A 21 23.87 95.51 57.12
CA SER A 21 22.55 95.21 56.55
C SER A 21 22.66 94.75 55.08
N VAL A 22 23.54 95.38 54.30
CA VAL A 22 23.83 94.98 52.91
C VAL A 22 24.44 93.57 52.86
N ILE A 23 25.36 93.25 53.77
CA ILE A 23 25.98 91.92 53.85
C ILE A 23 24.92 90.85 54.21
N LEU A 24 24.04 91.11 55.17
CA LEU A 24 22.97 90.17 55.53
C LEU A 24 21.97 89.93 54.38
N LEU A 25 21.62 90.98 53.63
CA LEU A 25 20.78 90.84 52.43
C LEU A 25 21.47 90.02 51.33
N ALA A 26 22.77 90.24 51.11
CA ALA A 26 23.54 89.46 50.13
C ALA A 26 23.64 87.98 50.51
N ILE A 27 23.88 87.68 51.80
CA ILE A 27 23.90 86.30 52.32
C ILE A 27 22.52 85.65 52.18
N GLY A 28 21.44 86.37 52.54
CA GLY A 28 20.07 85.88 52.40
C GLY A 28 19.71 85.57 50.95
N PHE A 29 20.13 86.41 50.01
CA PHE A 29 19.95 86.18 48.57
C PHE A 29 20.72 84.95 48.08
N LEU A 30 21.99 84.79 48.48
CA LEU A 30 22.81 83.63 48.12
C LEU A 30 22.23 82.32 48.66
N VAL A 31 21.83 82.28 49.92
CA VAL A 31 21.22 81.08 50.55
C VAL A 31 19.87 80.76 49.92
N GLY A 32 19.04 81.77 49.64
CA GLY A 32 17.76 81.59 48.95
C GLY A 32 17.92 81.02 47.54
N ASN A 33 18.92 81.51 46.79
CA ASN A 33 19.17 81.05 45.44
C ASN A 33 19.75 79.62 45.41
N MET A 34 20.68 79.30 46.31
CA MET A 34 21.22 77.94 46.47
C MET A 34 20.13 76.93 46.86
N ARG A 35 19.22 77.29 47.77
CA ARG A 35 18.12 76.41 48.19
C ARG A 35 17.12 76.16 47.05
N ARG A 36 16.79 77.18 46.25
CA ARG A 36 15.96 77.02 45.03
C ARG A 36 16.63 76.16 43.96
N HIS A 37 17.95 76.27 43.79
CA HIS A 37 18.68 75.41 42.85
C HIS A 37 18.66 73.95 43.31
N SER A 38 18.94 73.70 44.60
CA SER A 38 18.94 72.36 45.19
C SER A 38 17.55 71.69 45.13
N THR A 39 16.46 72.42 45.35
CA THR A 39 15.11 71.84 45.25
C THR A 39 14.72 71.53 43.81
N LYS A 40 15.05 72.40 42.84
CA LYS A 40 14.84 72.14 41.40
C LYS A 40 15.62 70.90 40.94
N GLU A 41 16.87 70.77 41.36
CA GLU A 41 17.71 69.62 41.03
C GLU A 41 17.16 68.32 41.62
N LYS A 42 16.68 68.34 42.87
CA LYS A 42 16.00 67.18 43.49
C LYS A 42 14.71 66.81 42.76
N MET A 43 13.92 67.77 42.28
CA MET A 43 12.71 67.48 41.50
C MET A 43 13.04 66.86 40.15
N ARG A 44 14.01 67.41 39.42
CA ARG A 44 14.51 66.82 38.16
C ARG A 44 15.04 65.40 38.35
N LEU A 45 15.73 65.14 39.46
CA LEU A 45 16.23 63.80 39.77
C LEU A 45 15.10 62.81 40.12
N LYS A 46 14.01 63.29 40.72
CA LYS A 46 12.79 62.49 40.93
C LYS A 46 12.05 62.24 39.62
N GLU A 47 11.92 63.24 38.75
CA GLU A 47 11.33 63.09 37.41
C GLU A 47 12.12 62.07 36.57
N MET A 48 13.45 62.21 36.49
CA MET A 48 14.30 61.24 35.78
C MET A 48 14.20 59.82 36.36
N LYS A 49 14.03 59.68 37.68
CA LYS A 49 13.80 58.36 38.31
C LYS A 49 12.44 57.80 37.93
N HIS A 50 11.39 58.62 37.99
CA HIS A 50 10.05 58.21 37.60
C HIS A 50 9.97 57.83 36.12
N GLU A 51 10.61 58.57 35.21
CA GLU A 51 10.69 58.24 33.79
C GLU A 51 11.42 56.92 33.55
N ARG A 52 12.54 56.68 34.26
CA ARG A 52 13.24 55.39 34.21
C ARG A 52 12.37 54.24 34.72
N GLU A 53 11.59 54.45 35.76
CA GLU A 53 10.66 53.43 36.29
C GLU A 53 9.50 53.16 35.33
N LEU A 54 8.94 54.20 34.71
CA LEU A 54 7.93 54.06 33.66
C LEU A 54 8.47 53.30 32.45
N GLY A 55 9.68 53.63 31.99
CA GLY A 55 10.33 52.92 30.89
C GLY A 55 10.60 51.44 31.22
N LYS A 56 11.04 51.14 32.46
CA LYS A 56 11.20 49.75 32.93
C LYS A 56 9.86 49.00 32.99
N ASN A 57 8.79 49.65 33.44
CA ASN A 57 7.47 49.05 33.53
C ASN A 57 6.88 48.78 32.13
N GLN A 58 7.04 49.71 31.18
CA GLN A 58 6.66 49.50 29.78
C GLN A 58 7.43 48.33 29.15
N LEU A 59 8.74 48.25 29.39
CA LEU A 59 9.57 47.16 28.89
C LEU A 59 9.15 45.80 29.47
N ARG A 60 8.80 45.75 30.76
CA ARG A 60 8.23 44.54 31.39
C ARG A 60 6.88 44.15 30.79
N LEU A 61 6.00 45.12 30.55
CA LEU A 61 4.70 44.84 29.91
C LEU A 61 4.87 44.30 28.49
N ALA A 62 5.78 44.87 27.71
CA ALA A 62 6.10 44.38 26.37
C ALA A 62 6.70 42.96 26.40
N GLN A 63 7.58 42.67 27.36
CA GLN A 63 8.12 41.31 27.55
C GLN A 63 7.03 40.30 27.92
N LEU A 64 6.14 40.65 28.85
CA LEU A 64 5.00 39.80 29.22
C LEU A 64 4.03 39.58 28.05
N GLY A 65 3.80 40.61 27.22
CA GLY A 65 3.00 40.48 26.00
C GLY A 65 3.62 39.51 25.01
N LEU A 66 4.92 39.66 24.73
CA LEU A 66 5.67 38.78 23.84
C LEU A 66 5.71 37.34 24.36
N GLU A 67 5.85 37.14 25.66
CA GLU A 67 5.89 35.81 26.26
C GLU A 67 4.53 35.11 26.17
N LYS A 68 3.42 35.84 26.37
CA LYS A 68 2.07 35.32 26.16
C LYS A 68 1.81 34.94 24.71
N GLU A 69 2.24 35.76 23.76
CA GLU A 69 2.10 35.49 22.32
C GLU A 69 2.93 34.27 21.89
N LYS A 70 4.16 34.14 22.42
CA LYS A 70 4.97 32.93 22.21
C LYS A 70 4.30 31.68 22.78
N GLN A 71 3.71 31.77 23.98
CA GLN A 71 2.98 30.64 24.56
C GLN A 71 1.74 30.28 23.74
N SER A 72 0.96 31.26 23.27
CA SER A 72 -0.24 30.99 22.47
C SER A 72 0.12 30.35 21.13
N THR A 73 1.15 30.85 20.44
CA THR A 73 1.61 30.29 19.16
C THR A 73 2.18 28.88 19.32
N VAL A 74 2.92 28.59 20.39
CA VAL A 74 3.37 27.22 20.69
C VAL A 74 2.18 26.28 20.89
N LEU A 75 1.17 26.72 21.63
CA LEU A 75 -0.02 25.91 21.91
C LEU A 75 -0.87 25.67 20.66
N GLU A 76 -0.99 26.66 19.77
CA GLU A 76 -1.62 26.50 18.45
C GLU A 76 -0.84 25.53 17.56
N LEU A 77 0.50 25.63 17.55
CA LEU A 77 1.34 24.70 16.79
C LEU A 77 1.23 23.26 17.32
N GLU A 78 1.11 23.05 18.63
CA GLU A 78 0.87 21.73 19.21
C GLU A 78 -0.49 21.16 18.81
N LYS A 79 -1.55 21.98 18.84
CA LYS A 79 -2.88 21.56 18.38
C LYS A 79 -2.86 21.16 16.91
N LEU A 80 -2.25 21.97 16.05
CA LEU A 80 -2.13 21.67 14.62
C LEU A 80 -1.30 20.40 14.37
N LYS A 81 -0.25 20.15 15.16
CA LYS A 81 0.51 18.89 15.08
C LYS A 81 -0.36 17.68 15.42
N TYR A 82 -1.16 17.80 16.48
CA TYR A 82 -2.07 16.73 16.90
C TYR A 82 -3.15 16.46 15.83
N GLU A 83 -3.82 17.51 15.36
CA GLU A 83 -4.84 17.41 14.31
C GLU A 83 -4.27 16.82 13.01
N ASN A 84 -3.06 17.23 12.62
CA ASN A 84 -2.42 16.70 11.43
C ASN A 84 -2.02 15.21 11.61
N ALA A 85 -1.53 14.83 12.78
CA ALA A 85 -1.22 13.43 13.10
C ALA A 85 -2.49 12.55 13.10
N GLU A 86 -3.60 13.06 13.63
CA GLU A 86 -4.90 12.38 13.62
C GLU A 86 -5.43 12.22 12.17
N ALA A 87 -5.32 13.27 11.36
CA ALA A 87 -5.69 13.23 9.94
C ALA A 87 -4.83 12.24 9.14
N GLU A 88 -3.52 12.19 9.40
CA GLU A 88 -2.61 11.23 8.76
C GLU A 88 -2.95 9.79 9.17
N TYR A 89 -3.22 9.55 10.46
CA TYR A 89 -3.63 8.24 10.95
C TYR A 89 -4.95 7.78 10.30
N LYS A 90 -5.93 8.68 10.20
CA LYS A 90 -7.20 8.41 9.53
C LYS A 90 -7.00 8.06 8.06
N ARG A 91 -6.17 8.81 7.32
CA ARG A 91 -5.82 8.49 5.92
C ARG A 91 -5.15 7.14 5.78
N LYS A 92 -4.27 6.75 6.70
CA LYS A 92 -3.63 5.43 6.69
C LYS A 92 -4.64 4.30 6.86
N ILE A 93 -5.62 4.47 7.75
CA ILE A 93 -6.71 3.50 7.91
C ILE A 93 -7.55 3.40 6.64
N GLU A 94 -7.96 4.54 6.08
CA GLU A 94 -8.77 4.58 4.85
C GLU A 94 -8.06 3.89 3.68
N LEU A 95 -6.76 4.14 3.50
CA LEU A 95 -5.94 3.46 2.50
C LEU A 95 -5.84 1.96 2.74
N ALA A 96 -5.59 1.52 3.99
CA ALA A 96 -5.51 0.10 4.31
C ALA A 96 -6.84 -0.64 4.06
N VAL A 97 -7.97 0.03 4.30
CA VAL A 97 -9.31 -0.53 4.00
C VAL A 97 -9.53 -0.61 2.49
N ALA A 98 -9.15 0.43 1.73
CA ALA A 98 -9.29 0.45 0.28
C ALA A 98 -8.47 -0.67 -0.39
N VAL A 99 -7.20 -0.83 -0.01
CA VAL A 99 -6.31 -1.89 -0.53
C VAL A 99 -6.88 -3.27 -0.24
N LYS A 100 -7.31 -3.54 1.00
CA LYS A 100 -7.93 -4.83 1.35
C LYS A 100 -9.21 -5.11 0.58
N LYS A 101 -9.97 -4.07 0.21
CA LYS A 101 -11.18 -4.22 -0.58
C LYS A 101 -10.84 -4.58 -2.03
N GLU A 102 -9.87 -3.88 -2.61
CA GLU A 102 -9.37 -4.15 -3.97
C GLU A 102 -8.78 -5.57 -4.09
N GLU A 103 -7.95 -5.99 -3.13
CA GLU A 103 -7.41 -7.36 -3.07
C GLU A 103 -8.51 -8.43 -3.02
N ARG A 104 -9.59 -8.17 -2.25
CA ARG A 104 -10.75 -9.10 -2.19
C ARG A 104 -11.50 -9.15 -3.52
N GLU A 105 -11.75 -8.00 -4.14
CA GLU A 105 -12.42 -7.94 -5.44
C GLU A 105 -11.61 -8.65 -6.54
N GLU A 106 -10.28 -8.52 -6.53
CA GLU A 106 -9.40 -9.23 -7.46
C GLU A 106 -9.43 -10.74 -7.21
N THR A 107 -9.35 -11.17 -5.95
CA THR A 107 -9.42 -12.59 -5.57
C THR A 107 -10.75 -13.22 -6.00
N GLU A 108 -11.86 -12.50 -5.83
CA GLU A 108 -13.19 -12.97 -6.21
C GLU A 108 -13.34 -13.11 -7.73
N LYS A 109 -12.80 -12.15 -8.51
CA LYS A 109 -12.75 -12.26 -9.98
C LYS A 109 -11.93 -13.47 -10.44
N GLN A 110 -10.77 -13.70 -9.82
CA GLN A 110 -9.93 -14.86 -10.13
C GLN A 110 -10.67 -16.17 -9.82
N HIS A 111 -11.35 -16.26 -8.67
CA HIS A 111 -12.15 -17.43 -8.32
C HIS A 111 -13.30 -17.68 -9.28
N GLN A 112 -14.05 -16.64 -9.67
CA GLN A 112 -15.11 -16.75 -10.67
C GLN A 112 -14.56 -17.22 -12.03
N HIS A 113 -13.41 -16.71 -12.46
CA HIS A 113 -12.77 -17.16 -13.70
C HIS A 113 -12.36 -18.65 -13.63
N GLN A 114 -11.84 -19.10 -12.48
CA GLN A 114 -11.52 -20.52 -12.28
C GLN A 114 -12.77 -21.41 -12.33
N LEU A 115 -13.89 -20.96 -11.77
CA LEU A 115 -15.16 -21.68 -11.86
C LEU A 115 -15.66 -21.77 -13.30
N GLU A 116 -15.59 -20.68 -14.08
CA GLU A 116 -15.97 -20.69 -15.49
C GLU A 116 -15.11 -21.67 -16.31
N LEU A 117 -13.79 -21.70 -16.06
CA LEU A 117 -12.89 -22.67 -16.70
C LEU A 117 -13.22 -24.11 -16.32
N ALA A 118 -13.57 -24.37 -15.06
CA ALA A 118 -13.96 -25.70 -14.60
C ALA A 118 -15.26 -26.18 -15.27
N GLU A 119 -16.26 -25.30 -15.40
CA GLU A 119 -17.50 -25.60 -16.13
C GLU A 119 -17.22 -25.91 -17.61
N ARG A 120 -16.39 -25.10 -18.28
CA ARG A 120 -15.98 -25.36 -19.68
C ARG A 120 -15.21 -26.66 -19.84
N LEU A 121 -14.39 -27.05 -18.87
CA LEU A 121 -13.68 -28.33 -18.89
C LEU A 121 -14.65 -29.52 -18.76
N THR A 122 -15.70 -29.38 -17.93
CA THR A 122 -16.72 -30.43 -17.81
C THR A 122 -17.48 -30.63 -19.12
N THR A 123 -17.87 -29.56 -19.81
CA THR A 123 -18.55 -29.65 -21.11
C THR A 123 -17.63 -30.17 -22.21
N LEU A 124 -16.35 -29.76 -22.20
CA LEU A 124 -15.35 -30.21 -23.19
C LEU A 124 -15.17 -31.74 -23.16
N LYS A 125 -15.22 -32.36 -21.98
CA LYS A 125 -15.14 -33.82 -21.86
C LYS A 125 -16.31 -34.52 -22.53
N GLU A 126 -17.52 -33.97 -22.40
CA GLU A 126 -18.73 -34.52 -23.03
C GLU A 126 -18.67 -34.36 -24.55
N ASP A 127 -18.25 -33.18 -25.02
CA ASP A 127 -18.06 -32.89 -26.46
C ASP A 127 -17.01 -33.81 -27.09
N LEU A 128 -15.88 -34.06 -26.40
CA LEU A 128 -14.84 -34.98 -26.86
C LEU A 128 -15.34 -36.43 -26.90
N CYS A 129 -16.14 -36.86 -25.92
CA CYS A 129 -16.76 -38.18 -25.93
C CYS A 129 -17.74 -38.34 -27.10
N GLU A 130 -18.55 -37.31 -27.40
CA GLU A 130 -19.48 -37.34 -28.51
C GLU A 130 -18.76 -37.35 -29.86
N PHE A 131 -17.71 -36.53 -30.01
CA PHE A 131 -16.84 -36.53 -31.19
C PHE A 131 -16.21 -37.91 -31.43
N TYR A 132 -15.65 -38.53 -30.38
CA TYR A 132 -15.05 -39.86 -30.47
C TYR A 132 -16.07 -40.93 -30.89
N LYS A 133 -17.28 -40.90 -30.33
CA LYS A 133 -18.37 -41.80 -30.74
C LYS A 133 -18.76 -41.60 -32.21
N LYS A 134 -18.90 -40.36 -32.67
CA LYS A 134 -19.19 -40.05 -34.09
C LYS A 134 -18.06 -40.54 -35.01
N TYR A 135 -16.81 -40.36 -34.60
CA TYR A 135 -15.65 -40.84 -35.35
C TYR A 135 -15.59 -42.37 -35.44
N LEU A 136 -15.81 -43.08 -34.32
CA LEU A 136 -15.91 -44.54 -34.32
C LEU A 136 -17.06 -45.05 -35.19
N ASN A 137 -18.23 -44.41 -35.13
CA ASN A 137 -19.35 -44.79 -36.00
C ASN A 137 -19.04 -44.54 -37.48
N ALA A 138 -18.36 -43.45 -37.81
CA ALA A 138 -17.91 -43.17 -39.18
C ALA A 138 -16.88 -44.21 -39.65
N LEU A 139 -15.93 -44.61 -38.80
CA LEU A 139 -14.99 -45.69 -39.08
C LEU A 139 -15.69 -47.03 -39.23
N ASN A 140 -16.61 -47.42 -38.34
CA ASN A 140 -17.35 -48.66 -38.45
C ASN A 140 -18.22 -48.70 -39.71
N THR A 141 -18.90 -47.60 -40.03
CA THR A 141 -19.67 -47.48 -41.28
C THR A 141 -18.75 -47.53 -42.50
N PHE A 142 -17.55 -46.95 -42.40
CA PHE A 142 -16.52 -47.07 -43.41
C PHE A 142 -16.07 -48.53 -43.53
N PHE A 143 -15.72 -49.25 -42.47
CA PHE A 143 -15.31 -50.65 -42.51
C PHE A 143 -16.44 -51.62 -42.92
N GLU A 144 -17.69 -51.32 -42.59
CA GLU A 144 -18.86 -52.10 -43.02
C GLU A 144 -19.15 -51.91 -44.52
N LYS A 145 -18.83 -50.73 -45.09
CA LYS A 145 -19.05 -50.41 -46.51
C LYS A 145 -17.80 -50.51 -47.37
N ALA A 146 -16.62 -50.43 -46.76
CA ALA A 146 -15.33 -50.45 -47.41
C ALA A 146 -14.82 -51.88 -47.40
N ASP A 147 -14.94 -52.44 -48.59
CA ASP A 147 -14.12 -53.53 -49.08
C ASP A 147 -14.58 -54.94 -48.63
N PRO A 148 -15.19 -55.72 -49.55
CA PRO A 148 -15.41 -57.16 -49.37
C PRO A 148 -14.17 -57.89 -48.85
N PHE A 149 -12.97 -57.40 -49.19
CA PHE A 149 -11.70 -57.90 -48.69
C PHE A 149 -11.57 -57.84 -47.15
N LEU A 150 -12.03 -56.76 -46.51
CA LEU A 150 -11.92 -56.61 -45.05
C LEU A 150 -12.95 -57.47 -44.32
N GLN A 151 -14.13 -57.65 -44.89
CA GLN A 151 -15.15 -58.57 -44.38
C GLN A 151 -14.66 -60.02 -44.49
N GLU A 152 -14.16 -60.45 -45.66
CA GLU A 152 -13.59 -61.77 -45.87
C GLU A 152 -12.40 -62.05 -44.95
N ARG A 153 -11.54 -61.05 -44.71
CA ARG A 153 -10.43 -61.14 -43.76
C ARG A 153 -10.93 -61.35 -42.32
N GLN A 154 -11.98 -60.64 -41.92
CA GLN A 154 -12.57 -60.78 -40.57
C GLN A 154 -13.25 -62.14 -40.39
N GLU A 155 -13.97 -62.63 -41.39
CA GLU A 155 -14.55 -63.98 -41.38
C GLU A 155 -13.46 -65.06 -41.33
N PHE A 156 -12.38 -64.88 -42.09
CA PHE A 156 -11.24 -65.80 -42.03
C PHE A 156 -10.58 -65.79 -40.66
N ARG A 157 -10.42 -64.61 -40.03
CA ARG A 157 -9.90 -64.49 -38.66
C ARG A 157 -10.75 -65.26 -37.65
N LYS A 158 -12.08 -65.20 -37.75
CA LYS A 158 -12.99 -65.99 -36.89
C LYS A 158 -12.75 -67.50 -37.04
N LYS A 159 -12.68 -68.00 -38.29
CA LYS A 159 -12.42 -69.42 -38.55
C LYS A 159 -11.06 -69.90 -38.03
N VAL A 160 -10.02 -69.07 -38.13
CA VAL A 160 -8.69 -69.41 -37.58
C VAL A 160 -8.73 -69.48 -36.05
N ILE A 161 -9.47 -68.59 -35.39
CA ILE A 161 -9.67 -68.63 -33.94
C ILE A 161 -10.43 -69.90 -33.55
N GLU A 162 -11.52 -70.24 -34.24
CA GLU A 162 -12.29 -71.46 -33.99
C GLU A 162 -11.41 -72.72 -34.10
N VAL A 163 -10.65 -72.87 -35.18
CA VAL A 163 -9.72 -74.01 -35.35
C VAL A 163 -8.62 -74.02 -34.29
N PHE A 164 -8.14 -72.84 -33.86
CA PHE A 164 -7.13 -72.74 -32.81
C PHE A 164 -7.67 -73.19 -31.46
N LEU A 165 -8.91 -72.80 -31.12
CA LEU A 165 -9.59 -73.25 -29.91
C LEU A 165 -9.93 -74.74 -29.97
N GLU A 166 -10.42 -75.25 -31.10
CA GLU A 166 -10.69 -76.69 -31.30
C GLU A 166 -9.42 -77.55 -31.18
N GLY A 167 -8.29 -77.06 -31.70
CA GLY A 167 -7.00 -77.75 -31.58
C GLY A 167 -6.47 -77.80 -30.14
N LEU A 168 -6.71 -76.74 -29.36
CA LEU A 168 -6.36 -76.70 -27.94
C LEU A 168 -7.26 -77.61 -27.10
N GLU A 169 -8.55 -77.71 -27.44
CA GLU A 169 -9.48 -78.68 -26.83
C GLU A 169 -9.10 -80.14 -27.15
N ALA A 170 -8.47 -80.40 -28.29
CA ALA A 170 -8.06 -81.75 -28.71
C ALA A 170 -6.77 -82.23 -28.03
N ASP A 171 -5.86 -81.33 -27.67
CA ASP A 171 -4.58 -81.66 -27.03
C ASP A 171 -4.67 -81.75 -25.49
N ASP A 172 -5.72 -81.22 -24.84
CA ASP A 172 -5.90 -81.23 -23.38
C ASP A 172 -7.25 -81.85 -22.94
N ILE A 173 -7.24 -83.10 -22.45
CA ILE A 173 -8.41 -83.88 -22.00
C ILE A 173 -9.03 -83.35 -20.66
N SER A 174 -8.75 -82.12 -20.23
CA SER A 174 -9.18 -81.64 -18.90
C SER A 174 -9.69 -80.19 -18.84
N ILE A 175 -9.83 -79.48 -19.95
CA ILE A 175 -10.22 -78.07 -19.89
C ILE A 175 -11.73 -77.93 -20.17
N THR A 176 -12.49 -77.68 -19.12
CA THR A 176 -13.89 -77.26 -19.21
C THR A 176 -13.97 -75.92 -19.96
N GLN A 177 -14.89 -75.82 -20.92
CA GLN A 177 -15.06 -74.74 -21.92
C GLN A 177 -15.22 -73.30 -21.38
N GLU A 178 -15.15 -73.05 -20.07
CA GLU A 178 -15.51 -71.76 -19.48
C GLU A 178 -14.35 -70.77 -19.28
N GLU A 179 -13.07 -71.12 -19.50
CA GLU A 179 -11.99 -70.17 -19.16
C GLU A 179 -10.67 -70.34 -19.93
N TYR A 180 -10.71 -70.50 -21.26
CA TYR A 180 -9.50 -70.30 -22.07
C TYR A 180 -9.45 -68.88 -22.62
N ASP A 181 -8.69 -68.01 -21.95
CA ASP A 181 -8.45 -66.63 -22.38
C ASP A 181 -7.31 -66.61 -23.41
N ILE A 182 -7.59 -66.10 -24.62
CA ILE A 182 -6.59 -66.00 -25.69
C ILE A 182 -5.59 -64.92 -25.29
N ASN A 183 -4.39 -65.32 -24.87
CA ASN A 183 -3.34 -64.38 -24.48
C ASN A 183 -2.78 -63.60 -25.68
N ASP A 184 -2.00 -62.55 -25.38
CA ASP A 184 -1.40 -61.67 -26.40
C ASP A 184 -0.51 -62.39 -27.42
N ASP A 185 0.14 -63.50 -27.04
CA ASP A 185 1.02 -64.24 -27.94
C ASP A 185 0.25 -65.13 -28.91
N ASP A 186 -0.86 -65.71 -28.46
CA ASP A 186 -1.82 -66.43 -29.29
C ASP A 186 -2.50 -65.48 -30.28
N LEU A 187 -2.90 -64.28 -29.83
CA LEU A 187 -3.41 -63.22 -30.70
C LEU A 187 -2.38 -62.82 -31.77
N LYS A 188 -1.09 -62.67 -31.43
CA LYS A 188 -0.03 -62.39 -32.42
C LYS A 188 0.18 -63.55 -33.40
N ARG A 189 -0.03 -64.79 -32.98
CA ARG A 189 0.10 -65.97 -33.85
C ARG A 189 -1.07 -66.05 -34.83
N ILE A 190 -2.29 -65.85 -34.34
CA ILE A 190 -3.51 -65.74 -35.17
C ILE A 190 -3.35 -64.59 -36.18
N GLU A 191 -2.90 -63.41 -35.72
CA GLU A 191 -2.76 -62.25 -36.59
C GLU A 191 -1.71 -62.46 -37.68
N ARG A 192 -0.65 -63.23 -37.42
CA ARG A 192 0.35 -63.63 -38.45
C ARG A 192 -0.28 -64.51 -39.53
N VAL A 193 -1.09 -65.50 -39.15
CA VAL A 193 -1.78 -66.39 -40.10
C VAL A 193 -2.79 -65.63 -40.94
N VAL A 194 -3.59 -64.77 -40.30
CA VAL A 194 -4.57 -63.92 -41.00
C VAL A 194 -3.88 -62.94 -41.94
N SER A 195 -2.80 -62.29 -41.49
CA SER A 195 -2.04 -61.34 -42.31
C SER A 195 -1.25 -61.97 -43.44
N ALA A 196 -0.87 -63.25 -43.32
CA ALA A 196 -0.22 -63.99 -44.41
C ALA A 196 -1.20 -64.25 -45.57
N LYS A 197 -2.47 -64.53 -45.26
CA LYS A 197 -3.51 -64.78 -46.27
C LYS A 197 -4.16 -63.49 -46.79
N PHE A 198 -4.35 -62.52 -45.91
CA PHE A 198 -4.95 -61.23 -46.20
C PHE A 198 -4.02 -60.11 -45.69
N PRO A 199 -2.94 -59.80 -46.43
CA PRO A 199 -2.00 -58.78 -46.05
C PRO A 199 -2.67 -57.40 -46.11
N ILE A 200 -2.71 -56.71 -44.98
CA ILE A 200 -3.01 -55.27 -44.98
C ILE A 200 -1.70 -54.58 -45.34
N LEU A 201 -1.64 -54.02 -46.54
CA LEU A 201 -0.61 -53.02 -46.85
C LEU A 201 -0.79 -51.92 -45.81
N LYS A 202 0.20 -51.71 -44.95
CA LYS A 202 0.27 -50.53 -44.08
C LYS A 202 0.33 -49.31 -45.00
N THR A 203 -0.82 -48.87 -45.49
CA THR A 203 -0.96 -47.51 -45.95
C THR A 203 -0.75 -46.66 -44.72
N ASP A 204 0.26 -45.80 -44.77
CA ASP A 204 0.39 -44.67 -43.86
C ASP A 204 -0.95 -43.93 -43.91
N ILE A 205 -1.87 -44.25 -42.99
CA ILE A 205 -3.11 -43.50 -42.85
C ILE A 205 -2.64 -42.10 -42.50
N PRO A 206 -2.83 -41.10 -43.37
CA PRO A 206 -2.40 -39.75 -43.07
C PRO A 206 -3.34 -39.27 -41.96
N LEU A 207 -2.92 -39.45 -40.71
CA LEU A 207 -3.55 -38.83 -39.57
C LEU A 207 -3.58 -37.33 -39.86
N SER A 208 -4.78 -36.77 -40.01
CA SER A 208 -4.90 -35.35 -40.29
C SER A 208 -4.16 -34.56 -39.20
N PRO A 209 -3.55 -33.42 -39.54
CA PRO A 209 -2.86 -32.60 -38.56
C PRO A 209 -3.73 -32.25 -37.34
N GLU A 210 -5.06 -32.14 -37.52
CA GLU A 210 -5.98 -31.91 -36.42
C GLU A 210 -6.11 -33.11 -35.47
N LEU A 211 -6.15 -34.35 -36.00
CA LEU A 211 -6.29 -35.56 -35.18
C LEU A 211 -5.03 -35.79 -34.33
N LYS A 212 -3.84 -35.50 -34.88
CA LYS A 212 -2.57 -35.53 -34.12
C LYS A 212 -2.57 -34.52 -32.98
N LYS A 213 -3.10 -33.31 -33.20
CA LYS A 213 -3.20 -32.28 -32.15
C LYS A 213 -4.13 -32.71 -31.03
N LEU A 214 -5.27 -33.31 -31.35
CA LEU A 214 -6.23 -33.82 -30.36
C LEU A 214 -5.65 -34.94 -29.49
N ILE A 215 -4.92 -35.89 -30.10
CA ILE A 215 -4.29 -37.00 -29.36
C ILE A 215 -3.21 -36.48 -28.40
N ASN A 216 -2.37 -35.54 -28.84
CA ASN A 216 -1.35 -34.96 -27.98
C ASN A 216 -1.94 -34.17 -26.79
N LEU A 217 -3.14 -33.60 -26.93
CA LEU A 217 -3.82 -32.86 -25.87
C LEU A 217 -4.44 -33.74 -24.78
N VAL A 218 -4.57 -35.05 -25.03
CA VAL A 218 -5.19 -36.02 -24.11
C VAL A 218 -4.14 -36.92 -23.44
N VAL A 219 -2.96 -37.04 -24.03
CA VAL A 219 -1.88 -37.94 -23.55
C VAL A 219 -0.87 -37.22 -22.63
N ASP A 220 -0.80 -35.88 -22.68
CA ASP A 220 -0.08 -35.04 -21.70
C ASP A 220 -1.01 -34.62 -20.55
#